data_AF-A0A2G9S6T9-F1
#
_entry.id   AF-A0A2G9S6T9-F1
#
_cell.length_a   1.000
_cell.length_b   1.000
_cell.length_c   1.000
_cell.angle_alpha   90.00
_cell.angle_beta   90.00
_cell.angle_gamma   90.00
#
_symmetry.space_group_name_H-M   'P 1'
#
loop_
_entity.id
_entity.type
_entity.pdbx_description
1 polymer ?
#
loop_
_entity_poly.entity_id
_entity_poly.type
_entity_poly.pdbx_seq_one_letter_code
_entity_poly.pdbx_strand_id
1 'polypeptide(L)'
;FKLLLDVKLRQENCANDESSDDGGLADDNFTSEAGKWHLKPTFCKQPCILLMDSLRGPSRSTVVKTLREYLEVEWEVKKGTKRSFSKEVMKGSNPRVPQQNNFSDCGVYILQYVESFFENPIQSFDLPMNLTNWFPEQRMKTKREEIRNLILTLQELQSKDKKGQRDLSTTQPTPPERTEQIINDFAL
;
A
#
# COMPACT_ATOMS: atom_id res chain seq x y z
N PHE A 1 4.79 3.33 0.19
CA PHE A 1 5.14 3.01 1.60
C PHE A 1 4.96 4.19 2.55
N LYS A 2 5.63 5.33 2.36
CA LYS A 2 5.48 6.51 3.24
C LYS A 2 4.04 7.02 3.38
N LEU A 3 3.29 7.11 2.27
CA LEU A 3 1.86 7.48 2.31
C LEU A 3 0.97 6.44 3.01
N LEU A 4 1.27 5.15 2.85
CA LEU A 4 0.44 4.07 3.39
C LEU A 4 0.58 3.96 4.92
N LEU A 5 1.78 4.20 5.46
CA LEU A 5 1.99 4.29 6.91
C LEU A 5 1.30 5.52 7.51
N ASP A 6 1.41 6.68 6.87
CA ASP A 6 0.81 7.92 7.40
C ASP A 6 -0.72 7.89 7.40
N VAL A 7 -1.36 7.21 6.43
CA VAL A 7 -2.81 7.00 6.41
C VAL A 7 -3.26 6.04 7.52
N LYS A 8 -2.50 4.97 7.78
CA LYS A 8 -2.88 3.95 8.80
C LYS A 8 -2.75 4.48 10.23
N LEU A 9 -1.73 5.30 10.52
CA LEU A 9 -1.50 5.84 11.87
C LEU A 9 -2.53 6.90 12.31
N ARG A 10 -3.23 7.59 11.38
CA ARG A 10 -4.32 8.49 11.76
C ARG A 10 -5.57 7.77 12.23
N GLN A 11 -5.78 6.53 11.80
CA GLN A 11 -7.03 5.81 12.05
C GLN A 11 -7.06 5.08 13.40
N GLU A 12 -5.91 4.92 14.07
CA GLU A 12 -5.81 4.31 15.41
C GLU A 12 -6.26 5.23 16.56
N ASN A 13 -6.66 6.49 16.28
CA ASN A 13 -7.11 7.45 17.30
C ASN A 13 -8.63 7.48 17.55
N CYS A 14 -9.43 6.60 16.94
CA CYS A 14 -10.90 6.67 17.02
C CYS A 14 -11.56 5.62 17.93
N ALA A 15 -10.80 4.87 18.73
CA ALA A 15 -11.36 3.82 19.58
C ALA A 15 -11.09 4.11 21.06
N ASN A 16 -11.72 5.17 21.58
CA ASN A 16 -11.93 5.38 23.01
C ASN A 16 -13.14 6.33 23.14
N ASP A 17 -14.34 5.74 23.24
CA ASP A 17 -15.53 6.37 23.80
C ASP A 17 -16.43 5.26 24.37
N GLU A 18 -16.55 5.28 25.71
CA GLU A 18 -17.69 5.03 26.63
C GLU A 18 -18.78 3.96 26.30
N SER A 19 -19.49 3.31 27.23
CA SER A 19 -19.77 3.55 28.66
C SER A 19 -20.18 2.26 29.40
N SER A 20 -20.14 2.36 30.73
CA SER A 20 -20.61 1.46 31.81
C SER A 20 -22.14 1.20 31.83
N ASP A 21 -22.57 0.03 32.33
CA ASP A 21 -23.76 -0.14 33.22
C ASP A 21 -23.75 -1.49 33.98
N ASP A 22 -24.36 -1.48 35.16
CA ASP A 22 -24.27 -2.40 36.31
C ASP A 22 -25.48 -3.36 36.45
N GLY A 23 -25.27 -4.49 37.14
CA GLY A 23 -26.26 -5.13 38.04
C GLY A 23 -27.25 -6.19 37.51
N GLY A 24 -27.28 -7.37 38.19
CA GLY A 24 -28.55 -8.04 38.53
C GLY A 24 -28.76 -9.54 38.21
N LEU A 25 -28.53 -10.40 39.22
CA LEU A 25 -29.25 -11.61 39.71
C LEU A 25 -29.74 -12.76 38.77
N ALA A 26 -29.69 -13.96 39.35
CA ALA A 26 -29.93 -15.30 38.78
C ALA A 26 -31.41 -15.72 38.64
N ASP A 27 -31.73 -16.60 37.67
CA ASP A 27 -32.38 -17.91 37.85
C ASP A 27 -32.54 -18.70 36.52
N ASP A 28 -32.99 -19.95 36.66
CA ASP A 28 -32.84 -21.09 35.75
C ASP A 28 -33.89 -21.22 34.62
N ASN A 29 -33.47 -21.94 33.57
CA ASN A 29 -34.27 -22.84 32.71
C ASN A 29 -35.26 -22.23 31.68
N PHE A 30 -34.81 -22.07 30.42
CA PHE A 30 -35.70 -22.20 29.26
C PHE A 30 -34.95 -22.52 27.95
N THR A 31 -35.29 -23.67 27.35
CA THR A 31 -35.03 -24.03 25.94
C THR A 31 -35.43 -22.89 25.00
N SER A 32 -34.47 -22.37 24.22
CA SER A 32 -34.78 -21.45 23.12
C SER A 32 -33.79 -21.59 21.96
N GLU A 33 -34.32 -22.05 20.82
CA GLU A 33 -33.77 -21.86 19.47
C GLU A 33 -33.73 -20.37 19.08
N ALA A 34 -33.04 -19.55 19.88
CA ALA A 34 -32.95 -18.11 19.67
C ALA A 34 -31.59 -17.58 20.14
N GLY A 35 -30.53 -18.11 19.52
CA GLY A 35 -29.15 -17.72 19.81
C GLY A 35 -28.31 -17.49 18.55
N LYS A 36 -28.94 -17.19 17.41
CA LYS A 36 -28.23 -16.63 16.25
C LYS A 36 -27.99 -15.15 16.55
N TRP A 37 -27.19 -14.90 17.60
CA TRP A 37 -26.63 -13.59 17.85
C TRP A 37 -25.94 -13.20 16.56
N HIS A 38 -26.43 -12.14 15.95
CA HIS A 38 -25.79 -11.46 14.84
C HIS A 38 -24.49 -10.90 15.41
N LEU A 39 -23.48 -11.75 15.59
CA LEU A 39 -22.12 -11.31 15.82
C LEU A 39 -21.75 -10.55 14.57
N LYS A 40 -21.92 -9.23 14.63
CA LYS A 40 -21.30 -8.32 13.66
C LYS A 40 -19.86 -8.79 13.56
N PRO A 41 -19.33 -9.09 12.36
CA PRO A 41 -17.96 -9.56 12.22
C PRO A 41 -17.04 -8.61 12.98
N THR A 42 -16.46 -9.07 14.08
CA THR A 42 -15.51 -8.29 14.85
C THR A 42 -14.23 -8.27 14.05
N PHE A 43 -14.04 -7.20 13.28
CA PHE A 43 -12.84 -7.03 12.48
C PHE A 43 -11.63 -6.79 13.40
N CYS A 44 -10.70 -7.74 13.41
CA CYS A 44 -9.46 -7.57 14.15
C CYS A 44 -8.52 -6.61 13.42
N LYS A 45 -8.30 -5.45 14.03
CA LYS A 45 -7.35 -4.43 13.59
C LYS A 45 -6.20 -4.39 14.59
N GLN A 46 -5.21 -5.26 14.40
CA GLN A 46 -3.99 -5.27 15.20
C GLN A 46 -2.77 -4.88 14.35
N PRO A 47 -1.76 -4.21 14.93
CA PRO A 47 -0.50 -3.95 14.26
C PRO A 47 0.24 -5.26 13.96
N CYS A 48 0.58 -5.48 12.69
CA CYS A 48 1.34 -6.66 12.26
C CYS A 48 2.20 -6.38 11.04
N ILE A 49 3.25 -7.18 10.86
CA ILE A 49 4.09 -7.21 9.68
C ILE A 49 3.72 -8.45 8.87
N LEU A 50 3.22 -8.25 7.66
CA LEU A 50 2.82 -9.32 6.74
C LEU A 50 3.93 -9.61 5.74
N LEU A 51 4.37 -10.86 5.70
CA LEU A 51 5.36 -11.35 4.74
C LEU A 51 4.64 -12.23 3.71
N MET A 52 4.29 -11.62 2.59
CA MET A 52 3.66 -12.29 1.45
C MET A 52 4.75 -12.74 0.49
N ASP A 53 4.97 -14.06 0.42
CA ASP A 53 5.95 -14.67 -0.47
C ASP A 53 5.24 -15.65 -1.41
N SER A 54 5.46 -15.50 -2.72
CA SER A 54 4.93 -16.41 -3.74
C SER A 54 5.71 -17.73 -3.82
N LEU A 55 6.92 -17.76 -3.26
CA LEU A 55 7.70 -18.98 -3.10
C LEU A 55 7.45 -19.59 -1.72
N ARG A 56 7.21 -20.90 -1.69
CA ARG A 56 7.17 -21.64 -0.43
C ARG A 56 8.58 -21.64 0.18
N GLY A 57 8.69 -21.26 1.44
CA GLY A 57 9.97 -21.21 2.13
C GLY A 57 9.80 -21.04 3.64
N PRO A 58 10.90 -21.19 4.40
CA PRO A 58 10.87 -20.98 5.84
C PRO A 58 10.47 -19.53 6.17
N SER A 59 9.93 -19.34 7.37
CA SER A 59 9.61 -18.01 7.87
C SER A 59 10.88 -17.13 7.89
N ARG A 60 10.80 -15.93 7.30
CA ARG A 60 11.91 -14.97 7.26
C ARG A 60 11.92 -14.08 8.51
N SER A 61 12.07 -14.71 9.68
CA SER A 61 11.99 -14.05 10.99
C SER A 61 12.97 -12.89 11.15
N THR A 62 14.16 -12.97 10.53
CA THR A 62 15.16 -11.90 10.50
C THR A 62 14.63 -10.64 9.83
N VAL A 63 13.90 -10.76 8.72
CA VAL A 63 13.29 -9.60 8.04
C VAL A 63 12.32 -8.89 8.95
N VAL A 64 11.50 -9.64 9.70
CA VAL A 64 10.56 -9.06 10.67
C VAL A 64 11.30 -8.33 11.78
N LYS A 65 12.38 -8.93 12.30
CA LYS A 65 13.21 -8.31 13.33
C LYS A 65 13.79 -6.97 12.83
N THR A 66 14.43 -6.97 11.66
CA THR A 66 15.01 -5.76 11.06
C THR A 66 13.96 -4.68 10.80
N LEU A 67 12.76 -5.06 10.34
CA LEU A 67 11.67 -4.10 10.14
C LEU A 67 11.19 -3.49 11.46
N ARG A 68 11.12 -4.26 12.55
CA ARG A 68 10.78 -3.72 13.88
C ARG A 68 11.85 -2.73 14.36
N GLU A 69 13.12 -3.10 14.28
CA GLU A 69 14.26 -2.23 14.64
C GLU A 69 14.24 -0.93 13.81
N TYR A 70 13.98 -1.02 12.50
CA TYR A 70 13.81 0.16 11.66
C TYR A 70 12.65 1.04 12.13
N LEU A 71 11.49 0.45 12.48
CA LEU A 71 10.33 1.21 12.96
C LEU A 71 10.60 1.90 14.29
N GLU A 72 11.40 1.31 15.19
CA GLU A 72 11.81 1.95 16.45
C GLU A 72 12.61 3.23 16.17
N VAL A 73 13.61 3.15 15.29
CA VAL A 73 14.43 4.31 14.88
C VAL A 73 13.61 5.35 14.15
N GLU A 74 12.80 4.94 13.17
CA GLU A 74 11.93 5.83 12.39
C GLU A 74 10.90 6.55 13.29
N TRP A 75 10.38 5.85 14.31
CA TRP A 75 9.49 6.44 15.30
C TRP A 75 10.19 7.49 16.14
N GLU A 76 11.40 7.20 16.66
CA GLU A 76 12.19 8.16 17.43
C GLU A 76 12.47 9.43 16.61
N VAL A 77 12.91 9.28 15.37
CA VAL A 77 13.18 10.41 14.46
C VAL A 77 11.93 11.23 14.17
N LYS A 78 10.78 10.59 13.93
CA LYS A 78 9.54 11.29 13.52
C LYS A 78 8.67 11.80 14.67
N LYS A 79 8.72 11.15 15.83
CA LYS A 79 7.84 11.42 16.97
C LYS A 79 8.59 11.97 18.18
N GLY A 80 9.93 12.01 18.16
CA GLY A 80 10.75 12.54 19.25
C GLY A 80 10.67 11.74 20.55
N THR A 81 10.09 10.54 20.51
CA THR A 81 9.91 9.65 21.66
C THR A 81 10.35 8.25 21.30
N LYS A 82 10.75 7.45 22.28
CA LYS A 82 11.08 6.04 22.05
C LYS A 82 9.83 5.18 22.17
N ARG A 83 9.66 4.23 21.24
CA ARG A 83 8.60 3.21 21.27
C ARG A 83 9.21 1.87 20.91
N SER A 84 8.96 0.85 21.71
CA SER A 84 9.38 -0.52 21.38
C SER A 84 8.34 -1.20 20.50
N PHE A 85 8.82 -1.81 19.42
CA PHE A 85 8.05 -2.69 18.56
C PHE A 85 8.50 -4.13 18.84
N SER A 86 8.00 -4.73 19.92
CA SER A 86 8.32 -6.11 20.28
C SER A 86 7.50 -7.14 19.45
N LYS A 87 7.75 -8.44 19.65
CA LYS A 87 7.00 -9.50 18.96
C LYS A 87 5.54 -9.56 19.39
N GLU A 88 5.26 -9.16 20.63
CA GLU A 88 3.95 -9.13 21.26
C GLU A 88 3.14 -7.93 20.76
N VAL A 89 3.80 -6.77 20.65
CA VAL A 89 3.18 -5.52 20.17
C VAL A 89 2.94 -5.56 18.67
N MET A 90 3.90 -6.05 17.87
CA MET A 90 3.78 -6.09 16.42
C MET A 90 4.15 -7.48 15.88
N LYS A 91 3.13 -8.32 15.72
CA LYS A 91 3.33 -9.72 15.30
C LYS A 91 3.79 -9.80 13.85
N GLY A 92 4.75 -10.67 13.58
CA GLY A 92 5.10 -11.05 12.21
C GLY A 92 4.22 -12.20 11.76
N SER A 93 3.71 -12.16 10.53
CA SER A 93 2.86 -13.21 9.98
C SER A 93 3.23 -13.53 8.54
N ASN A 94 3.14 -14.82 8.19
CA ASN A 94 3.29 -15.34 6.84
C ASN A 94 1.93 -15.83 6.35
N PRO A 95 1.07 -14.94 5.83
CA PRO A 95 -0.21 -15.35 5.24
C PRO A 95 -0.04 -16.41 4.17
N ARG A 96 -0.97 -17.36 4.10
CA ARG A 96 -1.06 -18.28 2.96
C ARG A 96 -1.59 -17.50 1.76
N VAL A 97 -0.75 -17.24 0.77
CA VAL A 97 -1.09 -16.49 -0.45
C VAL A 97 -0.98 -17.41 -1.67
N PRO A 98 -1.59 -17.07 -2.83
CA PRO A 98 -1.43 -17.85 -4.06
C PRO A 98 0.06 -18.00 -4.39
N GLN A 99 0.50 -19.22 -4.72
CA GLN A 99 1.92 -19.54 -4.89
C GLN A 99 2.27 -19.67 -6.36
N GLN A 100 3.48 -19.27 -6.73
CA GLN A 100 3.99 -19.50 -8.07
C GLN A 100 4.53 -20.92 -8.22
N ASN A 101 4.54 -21.43 -9.45
CA ASN A 101 5.07 -22.75 -9.79
C ASN A 101 6.46 -22.70 -10.46
N ASN A 102 7.09 -21.52 -10.52
CA ASN A 102 8.41 -21.29 -11.11
C ASN A 102 9.26 -20.35 -10.23
N PHE A 103 10.45 -19.97 -10.68
CA PHE A 103 11.37 -19.11 -9.91
C PHE A 103 11.54 -17.70 -10.48
N SER A 104 10.83 -17.36 -11.57
CA SER A 104 11.00 -16.10 -12.30
C SER A 104 9.82 -15.14 -12.15
N ASP A 105 8.66 -15.61 -11.67
CA ASP A 105 7.43 -14.83 -11.54
C ASP A 105 7.27 -14.08 -10.22
N CYS A 106 8.25 -14.13 -9.30
CA CYS A 106 8.06 -13.56 -7.94
C CYS A 106 7.78 -12.06 -7.97
N GLY A 107 8.42 -11.33 -8.88
CA GLY A 107 8.13 -9.92 -9.13
C GLY A 107 6.71 -9.68 -9.67
N VAL A 108 6.20 -10.58 -10.52
CA VAL A 108 4.85 -10.49 -11.09
C VAL A 108 3.79 -10.76 -10.01
N TYR A 109 4.04 -11.72 -9.11
CA TYR A 109 3.17 -11.97 -7.95
C TYR A 109 3.17 -10.81 -6.96
N ILE A 110 4.31 -10.15 -6.71
CA ILE A 110 4.35 -8.93 -5.88
C ILE A 110 3.40 -7.86 -6.45
N LEU A 111 3.44 -7.62 -7.77
CA LEU A 111 2.54 -6.66 -8.41
C LEU A 111 1.07 -7.06 -8.23
N GLN A 112 0.74 -8.35 -8.40
CA GLN A 112 -0.62 -8.84 -8.19
C GLN A 112 -1.08 -8.72 -6.74
N TYR A 113 -0.22 -9.00 -5.75
CA TYR A 113 -0.56 -8.83 -4.33
C TYR A 113 -0.92 -7.38 -4.01
N VAL A 114 -0.16 -6.43 -4.56
CA VAL A 114 -0.42 -5.00 -4.37
C VAL A 114 -1.74 -4.61 -5.03
N GLU A 115 -1.98 -5.05 -6.28
CA GLU A 115 -3.23 -4.80 -7.00
C GLU A 115 -4.44 -5.36 -6.23
N SER A 116 -4.38 -6.63 -5.83
CA SER A 116 -5.45 -7.27 -5.05
C SER A 116 -5.66 -6.61 -3.68
N PHE A 117 -4.61 -6.07 -3.06
CA PHE A 117 -4.74 -5.33 -1.81
C PHE A 117 -5.49 -4.00 -1.97
N PHE A 118 -5.35 -3.34 -3.12
CA PHE A 118 -6.10 -2.12 -3.42
C PHE A 118 -7.52 -2.40 -3.91
N GLU A 119 -7.73 -3.45 -4.69
CA GLU A 119 -9.05 -3.84 -5.20
C GLU A 119 -9.93 -4.47 -4.11
N ASN A 120 -9.37 -5.40 -3.34
CA ASN A 120 -10.04 -6.19 -2.32
C ASN A 120 -9.18 -6.20 -1.05
N PRO A 121 -9.24 -5.13 -0.24
CA PRO A 121 -8.41 -5.00 0.95
C PRO A 121 -8.69 -6.11 1.97
N ILE A 122 -7.64 -6.52 2.67
CA ILE A 122 -7.73 -7.53 3.75
C ILE A 122 -8.64 -6.99 4.85
N GLN A 123 -9.74 -7.69 5.13
CA GLN A 123 -10.77 -7.25 6.06
C GLN A 123 -10.41 -7.51 7.53
N SER A 124 -9.77 -8.64 7.82
CA SER A 124 -9.31 -9.00 9.17
C SER A 124 -7.83 -9.38 9.18
N PHE A 125 -7.12 -8.92 10.21
CA PHE A 125 -5.72 -9.24 10.48
C PHE A 125 -5.58 -10.27 11.61
N ASP A 126 -6.61 -11.11 11.80
CA ASP A 126 -6.54 -12.28 12.67
C ASP A 126 -5.52 -13.30 12.16
N LEU A 127 -4.65 -13.77 13.05
CA LEU A 127 -3.60 -14.71 12.71
C LEU A 127 -4.02 -16.14 13.13
N PRO A 128 -3.78 -17.17 12.30
CA PRO A 128 -3.11 -17.13 11.00
C PRO A 128 -4.02 -16.70 9.83
N MET A 129 -3.47 -15.89 8.92
CA MET A 129 -4.21 -15.37 7.76
C MET A 129 -4.17 -16.34 6.57
N ASN A 130 -5.32 -16.54 5.92
CA ASN A 130 -5.45 -17.34 4.71
C ASN A 130 -6.03 -16.51 3.57
N LEU A 131 -5.21 -16.30 2.55
CA LEU A 131 -5.46 -15.54 1.32
C LEU A 131 -5.23 -16.43 0.08
N THR A 132 -5.30 -17.76 0.20
CA THR A 132 -4.96 -18.69 -0.89
C THR A 132 -5.83 -18.47 -2.14
N ASN A 133 -7.04 -17.95 -1.97
CA ASN A 133 -8.00 -17.67 -3.03
C ASN A 133 -8.17 -16.16 -3.29
N TRP A 134 -7.15 -15.35 -2.97
CA TRP A 134 -7.27 -13.88 -3.09
C TRP A 134 -7.45 -13.41 -4.54
N PHE A 135 -6.92 -14.17 -5.49
CA PHE A 135 -7.17 -14.02 -6.92
C PHE A 135 -7.05 -15.38 -7.62
N PRO A 136 -7.72 -15.56 -8.78
CA PRO A 136 -7.65 -16.82 -9.52
C PRO A 136 -6.26 -17.01 -10.14
N GLU A 137 -5.75 -18.25 -10.15
CA GLU A 137 -4.43 -18.58 -10.73
C GLU A 137 -4.30 -18.16 -12.20
N GLN A 138 -5.41 -18.22 -12.95
CA GLN A 138 -5.46 -17.82 -14.36
C GLN A 138 -5.03 -16.36 -14.56
N ARG A 139 -5.25 -15.48 -13.58
CA ARG A 139 -4.83 -14.06 -13.59
C ARG A 139 -3.33 -13.93 -13.87
N MET A 140 -2.53 -14.87 -13.35
CA MET A 140 -1.07 -14.81 -13.44
C MET A 140 -0.54 -15.23 -14.80
N LYS A 141 -1.32 -15.98 -15.60
CA LYS A 141 -0.88 -16.44 -16.92
C LYS A 141 -0.79 -15.32 -17.95
N THR A 142 -1.65 -14.31 -17.85
CA THR A 142 -1.70 -13.17 -18.79
C THR A 142 -0.99 -11.92 -18.27
N LYS A 143 -0.73 -11.85 -16.96
CA LYS A 143 -0.20 -10.66 -16.27
C LYS A 143 1.06 -10.08 -16.92
N ARG A 144 2.01 -10.92 -17.35
CA ARG A 144 3.25 -10.46 -18.03
C ARG A 144 2.95 -9.75 -19.34
N GLU A 145 2.03 -10.29 -20.12
CA GLU A 145 1.63 -9.74 -21.42
C GLU A 145 0.86 -8.43 -21.24
N GLU A 146 -0.01 -8.35 -20.23
CA GLU A 146 -0.69 -7.11 -19.87
C GLU A 146 0.28 -6.01 -19.46
N ILE A 147 1.28 -6.32 -18.62
CA ILE A 147 2.33 -5.36 -18.23
C ILE A 147 3.10 -4.88 -19.46
N ARG A 148 3.48 -5.78 -20.37
CA ARG A 148 4.16 -5.45 -21.62
C ARG A 148 3.33 -4.49 -22.48
N ASN A 149 2.06 -4.83 -22.71
CA ASN A 149 1.17 -4.03 -23.55
C ASN A 149 0.86 -2.67 -22.94
N LEU A 150 0.74 -2.60 -21.61
CA LEU A 150 0.62 -1.34 -20.89
C LEU A 150 1.84 -0.44 -21.12
N ILE A 151 3.06 -0.98 -21.00
CA ILE A 151 4.30 -0.23 -21.24
C ILE A 151 4.35 0.31 -22.68
N LEU A 152 4.06 -0.53 -23.68
CA LEU A 152 4.05 -0.13 -25.09
C LEU A 152 3.01 0.97 -25.36
N THR A 153 1.81 0.83 -24.78
CA THR A 153 0.75 1.84 -24.90
C THR A 153 1.18 3.17 -24.29
N LEU A 154 1.73 3.16 -23.07
CA LEU A 154 2.21 4.36 -22.40
C LEU A 154 3.36 5.04 -23.17
N GLN A 155 4.26 4.26 -23.76
CA GLN A 155 5.33 4.78 -24.61
C GLN A 155 4.77 5.52 -25.83
N GLU A 156 3.76 4.97 -26.50
CA GLU A 156 3.13 5.60 -27.65
C GLU A 156 2.45 6.92 -27.26
N LEU A 157 1.71 6.94 -26.15
CA LEU A 157 1.06 8.14 -25.62
C LEU A 157 2.07 9.25 -25.32
N GLN A 158 3.12 8.93 -24.57
CA GLN A 158 4.18 9.91 -24.25
C GLN A 158 4.91 10.43 -25.49
N SER A 159 5.00 9.62 -26.55
CA SER A 159 5.62 10.02 -27.82
C SER A 159 4.74 10.99 -28.61
N LYS A 160 3.42 10.83 -28.54
CA LYS A 160 2.44 11.76 -29.17
C LYS A 160 2.43 13.10 -28.45
N ASP A 161 2.44 13.11 -27.12
CA ASP A 161 2.46 14.34 -26.31
C ASP A 161 3.71 15.20 -26.60
N LYS A 162 4.87 14.56 -26.78
CA LYS A 162 6.13 15.22 -27.16
C LYS A 162 6.15 15.77 -28.59
N LYS A 163 5.28 15.29 -29.48
CA LYS A 163 5.14 15.85 -30.83
C LYS A 163 4.19 17.05 -30.81
N GLY A 164 3.07 16.95 -30.08
CA GLY A 164 2.13 18.06 -29.88
C GLY A 164 2.77 19.31 -29.25
N GLN A 165 3.78 19.17 -28.39
CA GLN A 165 4.50 20.32 -27.83
C GLN A 165 5.52 20.97 -28.80
N ARG A 166 6.06 20.22 -29.78
CA ARG A 166 7.03 20.77 -30.75
C ARG A 166 6.36 21.58 -31.86
N ASP A 167 5.11 21.28 -32.19
CA ASP A 167 4.36 22.00 -33.22
C ASP A 167 3.86 23.37 -32.74
N LEU A 168 3.80 23.63 -31.42
CA LEU A 168 3.47 24.96 -30.88
C LEU A 168 4.68 25.92 -30.72
N SER A 169 5.93 25.42 -30.76
CA SER A 169 7.11 26.26 -30.54
C SER A 169 7.78 26.79 -31.82
N THR A 170 7.20 26.60 -33.01
CA THR A 170 7.86 26.94 -34.30
C THR A 170 7.24 28.15 -35.04
N THR A 171 6.42 28.99 -34.40
CA THR A 171 5.94 30.24 -35.04
C THR A 171 6.22 31.46 -34.18
N GLN A 172 7.44 31.98 -34.25
CA GLN A 172 7.75 33.38 -33.93
C GLN A 172 8.39 34.01 -35.17
N PRO A 173 7.75 34.97 -35.84
CA PRO A 173 8.40 35.77 -36.88
C PRO A 173 9.41 36.71 -36.21
N THR A 174 10.67 36.63 -36.63
CA THR A 174 11.70 37.63 -36.30
C THR A 174 11.28 39.00 -36.83
N PRO A 175 11.25 40.08 -36.01
CA PRO A 175 11.03 41.43 -36.51
C PRO A 175 12.27 41.92 -37.27
N PRO A 176 12.11 42.79 -38.29
CA PRO A 176 13.22 43.23 -39.10
C PRO A 176 14.11 44.20 -38.33
N GLU A 177 15.41 44.00 -38.53
CA GLU A 177 16.53 44.81 -38.07
C GLU A 177 16.38 46.25 -38.61
N ARG A 178 16.24 47.24 -37.70
CA ARG A 178 16.37 48.66 -38.05
C ARG A 178 17.77 49.13 -37.68
N THR A 179 18.59 49.34 -38.70
CA THR A 179 19.78 50.20 -38.68
C THR A 179 19.39 51.66 -38.53
N GLU A 180 20.02 52.38 -37.60
CA GLU A 180 20.57 53.76 -37.68
C GLU A 180 20.98 54.21 -36.25
N GLN A 181 22.28 54.29 -35.95
CA GLN A 181 23.25 55.39 -36.18
C GLN A 181 23.49 56.25 -34.93
N ILE A 182 24.60 55.93 -34.26
CA ILE A 182 25.64 56.80 -33.67
C ILE A 182 25.25 58.26 -33.40
N ILE A 183 25.26 58.65 -32.13
CA ILE A 183 25.95 59.87 -31.64
C ILE A 183 26.63 59.53 -30.30
N ASN A 184 27.97 59.55 -30.30
CA ASN A 184 28.78 59.78 -29.10
C ASN A 184 28.58 61.23 -28.66
N ASP A 185 28.42 61.51 -27.37
CA ASP A 185 29.27 62.49 -26.68
C ASP A 185 28.98 62.63 -25.16
N PHE A 186 30.09 62.54 -24.41
CA PHE A 186 30.48 63.23 -23.16
C PHE A 186 29.73 63.05 -21.82
N ALA A 187 30.47 62.40 -20.90
CA ALA A 187 30.88 62.88 -19.57
C ALA A 187 29.80 63.25 -18.51
N LEU A 188 29.64 62.38 -17.52
CA LEU A 188 30.09 62.55 -16.12
C LEU A 188 29.88 61.27 -15.31
#